data_AF-A0A5C5ZMY2-F1
#
_entry.id   AF-A0A5C5ZMY2-F1
#
_cell.length_a   1.000
_cell.length_b   1.000
_cell.length_c   1.000
_cell.angle_alpha   90.00
_cell.angle_beta   90.00
_cell.angle_gamma   90.00
#
_symmetry.space_group_name_H-M   'P 1'
#
loop_
_entity.id
_entity.type
_entity.pdbx_description
1 polymer ?
#
loop_
_entity_poly.entity_id
_entity_poly.type
_entity_poly.pdbx_seq_one_letter_code
_entity_poly.pdbx_strand_id
1 'polypeptide(L)'
;MAFQFEKLIVYRKAVDFADEIFSETEGFARGYGFLVDQLNRAALSVSANIAEGNGRFTKADRTHFFRIARGSAQECVPLLELAYRRQLLPLARHGDLKTRLEEVAKMLSGLIKGADRVGDERKK
;
A
#
# COMPACT_ATOMS: atom_id res chain seq x y z
N MET A 1 14.74 19.85 -0.79
CA MET A 1 13.74 19.23 0.09
C MET A 1 14.22 17.82 0.39
N ALA A 2 14.31 17.42 1.66
CA ALA A 2 14.90 16.13 2.05
C ALA A 2 13.98 14.93 1.74
N PHE A 3 12.66 15.11 1.81
CA PHE A 3 11.67 14.02 1.68
C PHE A 3 10.82 14.16 0.41
N GLN A 4 11.40 13.88 -0.75
CA GLN A 4 10.74 14.07 -2.04
C GLN A 4 9.52 13.16 -2.27
N PHE A 5 9.39 12.05 -1.53
CA PHE A 5 8.28 11.11 -1.64
C PHE A 5 6.95 11.70 -1.17
N GLU A 6 6.96 12.70 -0.28
CA GLU A 6 5.74 13.36 0.22
C GLU A 6 4.93 14.03 -0.91
N LYS A 7 5.59 14.34 -2.02
CA LYS A 7 4.95 14.90 -3.23
C LYS A 7 4.19 13.84 -4.03
N LEU A 8 4.51 12.56 -3.90
CA LEU A 8 3.85 11.48 -4.62
C LEU A 8 2.40 11.32 -4.12
N ILE A 9 1.43 11.42 -5.03
CA ILE A 9 0.01 11.21 -4.70
C ILE A 9 -0.20 9.80 -4.13
N VAL A 10 0.48 8.78 -4.68
CA VAL A 10 0.37 7.40 -4.22
C VAL A 10 0.88 7.22 -2.78
N TYR A 11 1.89 8.00 -2.37
CA TYR A 11 2.38 7.97 -0.99
C TYR A 11 1.31 8.50 -0.04
N ARG A 12 0.74 9.68 -0.33
CA ARG A 12 -0.32 10.27 0.49
C ARG A 12 -1.52 9.34 0.63
N LYS A 13 -2.01 8.78 -0.47
CA LYS A 13 -3.09 7.80 -0.47
C LYS A 13 -2.77 6.53 0.32
N ALA A 14 -1.51 6.07 0.29
CA ALA A 14 -1.09 4.91 1.07
C ALA A 14 -1.03 5.22 2.58
N VAL A 15 -0.63 6.43 2.96
CA VAL A 15 -0.70 6.89 4.37
C VAL A 15 -2.15 7.01 4.82
N ASP A 16 -3.01 7.67 4.03
CA ASP A 16 -4.45 7.79 4.33
C ASP A 16 -5.10 6.41 4.49
N PHE A 17 -4.76 5.46 3.62
CA PHE A 17 -5.25 4.08 3.71
C PHE A 17 -4.76 3.39 5.00
N ALA A 18 -3.49 3.55 5.39
CA ALA A 18 -2.97 2.95 6.61
C ALA A 18 -3.64 3.52 7.88
N ASP A 19 -3.87 4.84 7.92
CA ASP A 19 -4.57 5.51 9.02
C ASP A 19 -6.05 5.07 9.13
N GLU A 20 -6.73 4.92 7.99
CA GLU A 20 -8.09 4.39 7.93
C GLU A 20 -8.14 2.94 8.44
N ILE A 21 -7.15 2.11 8.09
CA ILE A 21 -7.04 0.73 8.59
C ILE A 21 -6.78 0.68 10.10
N PHE A 22 -5.94 1.56 10.64
CA PHE A 22 -5.77 1.66 12.10
C PHE A 22 -7.09 2.01 12.78
N SER A 23 -7.81 3.01 12.27
CA SER A 23 -9.11 3.42 12.80
C SER A 23 -10.16 2.31 12.76
N GLU A 24 -10.24 1.55 11.65
CA GLU A 24 -11.18 0.42 11.53
C GLU A 24 -10.83 -0.72 12.48
N THR A 25 -9.53 -1.03 12.64
CA THR A 25 -9.08 -2.16 13.46
C THR A 25 -9.16 -1.90 14.96
N GLU A 26 -9.18 -0.63 15.40
CA GLU A 26 -9.48 -0.27 16.80
C GLU A 26 -10.88 -0.75 17.23
N GLY A 27 -11.83 -0.82 16.30
CA GLY A 27 -13.19 -1.30 16.54
C GLY A 27 -13.35 -2.82 16.51
N PHE A 28 -12.31 -3.58 16.16
CA PHE A 28 -12.43 -5.03 16.02
C PHE A 28 -12.58 -5.73 17.38
N ALA A 29 -13.44 -6.75 17.41
CA ALA A 29 -13.69 -7.51 18.63
C ALA A 29 -12.42 -8.19 19.18
N ARG A 30 -12.37 -8.39 20.50
CA ARG A 30 -11.30 -9.16 21.16
C ARG A 30 -11.21 -10.58 20.56
N GLY A 31 -9.99 -11.10 20.45
CA GLY A 31 -9.70 -12.42 19.86
C GLY A 31 -9.16 -12.38 18.42
N TYR A 32 -9.20 -11.22 17.76
CA TYR A 32 -8.70 -11.05 16.38
C TYR A 32 -7.34 -10.32 16.31
N GLY A 33 -6.59 -10.26 17.41
CA GLY A 33 -5.32 -9.50 17.48
C GLY A 33 -4.31 -9.88 16.39
N PHE A 34 -4.25 -11.16 16.00
CA PHE A 34 -3.39 -11.59 14.89
C PHE A 34 -3.84 -10.99 13.53
N LEU A 35 -5.15 -10.95 13.25
CA LEU A 35 -5.66 -10.35 12.02
C LEU A 35 -5.41 -8.84 12.00
N VAL A 36 -5.63 -8.17 13.13
CA VAL A 36 -5.35 -6.74 13.31
C VAL A 36 -3.88 -6.43 13.06
N ASP A 37 -2.95 -7.17 13.68
CA ASP A 37 -1.51 -7.00 13.48
C ASP A 37 -1.12 -7.16 12.00
N GLN A 38 -1.58 -8.24 11.36
CA GLN A 38 -1.24 -8.49 9.96
C GLN A 38 -1.77 -7.40 9.02
N LEU A 39 -3.02 -6.96 9.22
CA LEU A 39 -3.63 -5.93 8.39
C LEU A 39 -2.96 -4.57 8.57
N ASN A 40 -2.69 -4.18 9.83
CA ASN A 40 -2.02 -2.93 10.16
C ASN A 40 -0.60 -2.89 9.60
N ARG A 41 0.16 -3.99 9.71
CA ARG A 41 1.52 -4.10 9.17
C ARG A 41 1.53 -4.07 7.65
N ALA A 42 0.62 -4.79 7.00
CA ALA A 42 0.52 -4.79 5.54
C ALA A 42 0.18 -3.38 5.01
N ALA A 43 -0.80 -2.69 5.61
CA ALA A 43 -1.20 -1.35 5.21
C ALA A 43 -0.06 -0.33 5.42
N LEU A 44 0.58 -0.34 6.59
CA LEU A 44 1.74 0.50 6.89
C LEU A 44 2.90 0.27 5.91
N SER A 45 3.17 -1.00 5.59
CA SER A 45 4.25 -1.40 4.68
C SER A 45 4.13 -0.77 3.29
N VAL A 46 2.90 -0.51 2.80
CA VAL A 46 2.71 0.14 1.50
C VAL A 46 3.35 1.53 1.46
N SER A 47 3.04 2.38 2.45
CA SER A 47 3.58 3.75 2.51
C SER A 47 5.08 3.77 2.81
N ALA A 48 5.54 2.90 3.72
CA ALA A 48 6.95 2.78 4.09
C ALA A 48 7.83 2.40 2.90
N ASN A 49 7.41 1.39 2.12
CA ASN A 49 8.15 0.96 0.93
C ASN A 49 8.12 1.99 -0.21
N ILE A 50 7.06 2.80 -0.34
CA ILE A 50 7.04 3.92 -1.30
C ILE A 50 8.10 4.96 -0.92
N ALA A 51 8.16 5.35 0.36
CA ALA A 51 9.14 6.32 0.84
C ALA A 51 10.57 5.81 0.65
N GLU A 52 10.83 4.57 1.06
CA GLU A 52 12.14 3.93 0.93
C GLU A 52 12.57 3.79 -0.53
N GLY A 53 11.69 3.29 -1.40
CA GLY A 53 11.96 3.15 -2.83
C GLY A 53 12.30 4.47 -3.50
N ASN A 54 11.55 5.53 -3.20
CA ASN A 54 11.80 6.85 -3.77
C ASN A 54 13.14 7.46 -3.32
N GLY A 55 13.66 7.05 -2.16
CA GLY A 55 14.98 7.43 -1.67
C GLY A 55 16.14 6.68 -2.32
N ARG A 56 15.88 5.60 -3.08
CA ARG A 56 16.95 4.82 -3.73
C ARG A 56 17.55 5.52 -4.94
N PHE A 57 18.87 5.38 -5.08
CA PHE A 57 19.66 5.98 -6.15
C PHE A 57 19.47 5.29 -7.49
N THR A 58 19.40 3.95 -7.48
CA THR A 58 19.23 3.19 -8.71
C THR A 58 17.76 2.95 -9.02
N LYS A 59 17.46 2.87 -10.31
CA LYS A 59 16.13 2.51 -10.80
C LYS A 59 15.73 1.10 -10.37
N ALA A 60 16.67 0.15 -10.43
CA ALA A 60 16.40 -1.25 -10.08
C ALA A 60 15.95 -1.37 -8.63
N ASP A 61 16.67 -0.72 -7.70
CA ASP A 61 16.33 -0.73 -6.28
C ASP A 61 14.99 -0.02 -6.04
N ARG A 62 14.79 1.15 -6.64
CA ARG A 62 13.51 1.88 -6.54
C ARG A 62 12.32 1.02 -6.99
N THR A 63 12.44 0.37 -8.14
CA THR A 63 11.40 -0.52 -8.67
C THR A 63 11.18 -1.73 -7.76
N HIS A 64 12.24 -2.27 -7.15
CA HIS A 64 12.13 -3.38 -6.20
C HIS A 64 11.26 -3.00 -5.01
N PHE A 65 11.50 -1.85 -4.37
CA PHE A 65 10.66 -1.35 -3.27
C PHE A 65 9.22 -1.06 -3.70
N PHE A 66 9.00 -0.51 -4.90
CA PHE A 66 7.63 -0.33 -5.41
C PHE A 66 6.90 -1.65 -5.65
N ARG A 67 7.61 -2.72 -6.02
CA ARG A 67 7.04 -4.07 -6.11
C ARG A 67 6.69 -4.62 -4.72
N ILE A 68 7.51 -4.38 -3.70
CA ILE A 68 7.20 -4.74 -2.31
C ILE A 68 5.94 -3.98 -1.85
N ALA A 69 5.89 -2.66 -2.04
CA ALA A 69 4.70 -1.86 -1.70
C ALA A 69 3.44 -2.40 -2.37
N ARG A 70 3.54 -2.80 -3.64
CA ARG A 70 2.44 -3.41 -4.38
C ARG A 70 2.07 -4.79 -3.82
N GLY A 71 3.04 -5.58 -3.40
CA GLY A 71 2.83 -6.86 -2.71
C GLY A 71 2.06 -6.68 -1.41
N SER A 72 2.48 -5.76 -0.54
CA SER A 72 1.77 -5.45 0.71
C SER A 72 0.35 -4.91 0.47
N ALA A 73 0.14 -4.14 -0.60
CA ALA A 73 -1.21 -3.77 -1.01
C ALA A 73 -2.06 -4.99 -1.41
N GLN A 74 -1.48 -5.99 -2.07
CA GLN A 74 -2.20 -7.24 -2.36
C GLN A 74 -2.48 -8.08 -1.11
N GLU A 75 -1.58 -8.07 -0.10
CA GLU A 75 -1.78 -8.76 1.18
C GLU A 75 -2.95 -8.19 1.99
N CYS A 76 -3.23 -6.89 1.87
CA CYS A 76 -4.38 -6.28 2.53
C CYS A 76 -5.72 -6.85 2.04
N VAL A 77 -5.82 -7.28 0.77
CA VAL A 77 -7.08 -7.77 0.17
C VAL A 77 -7.64 -9.00 0.89
N PRO A 78 -6.90 -10.13 1.05
CA PRO A 78 -7.42 -11.28 1.79
C PRO A 78 -7.63 -10.98 3.27
N LEU A 79 -6.86 -10.08 3.88
CA LEU A 79 -7.04 -9.69 5.29
C LEU A 79 -8.35 -8.91 5.50
N LEU A 80 -8.68 -7.99 4.60
CA LEU A 80 -9.97 -7.29 4.57
C LEU A 80 -11.14 -8.24 4.32
N GLU A 81 -10.98 -9.20 3.41
CA GLU A 81 -11.99 -10.23 3.15
C GLU A 81 -12.24 -11.09 4.41
N LEU A 82 -11.18 -11.45 5.13
CA LEU A 82 -11.32 -12.16 6.42
C LEU A 82 -12.02 -11.30 7.47
N ALA A 83 -11.69 -10.01 7.59
CA ALA A 83 -12.37 -9.11 8.50
C ALA A 83 -13.88 -9.02 8.19
N TYR A 84 -14.24 -8.89 6.92
CA TYR A 84 -15.63 -8.91 6.47
C TYR A 84 -16.34 -10.23 6.82
N ARG A 85 -15.75 -11.39 6.48
CA ARG A 85 -16.34 -12.71 6.78
C ARG A 85 -16.50 -12.99 8.26
N ARG A 86 -15.66 -12.38 9.09
CA ARG A 86 -15.76 -12.44 10.56
C ARG A 86 -16.69 -11.39 11.15
N GLN A 87 -17.40 -10.64 10.30
CA GLN A 87 -18.35 -9.58 10.69
C GLN A 87 -17.68 -8.46 11.50
N LEU A 88 -16.38 -8.26 11.31
CA LEU A 88 -15.62 -7.17 11.95
C LEU A 88 -15.68 -5.88 11.13
N LEU A 89 -16.03 -6.00 9.84
CA LEU A 89 -16.08 -4.90 8.90
C LEU A 89 -17.38 -4.99 8.07
N PRO A 90 -18.20 -3.94 7.98
CA PRO A 90 -19.39 -3.93 7.14
C PRO A 90 -19.06 -4.08 5.65
N LEU A 91 -19.98 -4.66 4.86
CA LEU A 91 -19.78 -4.86 3.41
C LEU A 91 -19.45 -3.55 2.66
N ALA A 92 -20.12 -2.46 3.02
CA ALA A 92 -19.87 -1.15 2.42
C ALA A 92 -18.42 -0.69 2.67
N ARG A 93 -17.95 -0.78 3.92
CA ARG A 93 -16.57 -0.41 4.29
C ARG A 93 -15.53 -1.33 3.66
N HIS A 94 -15.81 -2.63 3.59
CA HIS A 94 -14.99 -3.58 2.84
C HIS A 94 -14.84 -3.18 1.37
N GLY A 95 -15.94 -2.80 0.71
CA GLY A 95 -15.93 -2.31 -0.66
C GLY A 95 -15.11 -1.04 -0.82
N ASP A 96 -15.34 -0.04 0.03
CA ASP A 96 -14.64 1.25 0.01
C ASP A 96 -13.11 1.07 0.14
N LEU A 97 -12.68 0.31 1.15
CA LEU A 97 -11.26 0.05 1.43
C LEU A 97 -10.60 -0.69 0.27
N LYS A 98 -11.30 -1.68 -0.32
CA LYS A 98 -10.79 -2.39 -1.48
C LYS A 98 -10.63 -1.47 -2.69
N THR A 99 -11.59 -0.58 -2.97
CA THR A 99 -11.48 0.38 -4.08
C THR A 99 -10.30 1.34 -3.91
N ARG A 100 -10.07 1.84 -2.69
CA ARG A 100 -8.89 2.68 -2.38
C ARG A 100 -7.58 1.93 -2.62
N LEU A 101 -7.52 0.68 -2.17
CA LEU A 101 -6.37 -0.19 -2.35
C LEU A 101 -6.10 -0.52 -3.82
N GLU A 102 -7.14 -0.74 -4.63
CA GLU A 102 -7.04 -0.91 -6.08
C GLU A 102 -6.48 0.34 -6.77
N GLU A 103 -6.87 1.54 -6.33
CA GLU A 103 -6.29 2.79 -6.81
C GLU A 103 -4.79 2.85 -6.51
N VAL A 104 -4.38 2.61 -5.26
CA VAL A 104 -2.96 2.58 -4.86
C VAL A 104 -2.18 1.55 -5.67
N ALA A 105 -2.72 0.34 -5.83
CA ALA A 105 -2.07 -0.73 -6.60
C ALA A 105 -1.90 -0.35 -8.09
N LYS A 106 -2.87 0.33 -8.70
CA LYS A 106 -2.78 0.85 -10.09
C LYS A 106 -1.68 1.91 -10.21
N MET A 107 -1.61 2.84 -9.26
CA MET A 107 -0.57 3.88 -9.24
C MET A 107 0.83 3.29 -9.07
N LEU A 108 1.00 2.33 -8.16
CA LEU A 108 2.26 1.58 -7.98
C LEU A 108 2.65 0.84 -9.25
N SER A 109 1.69 0.22 -9.93
CA SER A 109 1.92 -0.46 -11.20
C SER A 109 2.37 0.53 -12.30
N GLY A 110 1.84 1.76 -12.28
CA GLY A 110 2.30 2.88 -13.10
C GLY A 110 3.75 3.28 -12.81
N LEU A 111 4.12 3.41 -11.53
CA LEU A 111 5.50 3.73 -11.11
C LEU A 111 6.50 2.64 -11.51
N ILE A 112 6.13 1.37 -11.34
CA ILE A 112 6.96 0.22 -11.75
C ILE A 112 7.22 0.25 -13.26
N LYS A 113 6.16 0.42 -14.07
CA LYS A 113 6.28 0.50 -15.54
C LYS A 113 7.03 1.74 -16.00
N GLY A 114 6.77 2.89 -15.38
CA GLY A 114 7.40 4.17 -15.70
C GLY A 114 8.89 4.17 -15.39
N ALA A 115 9.28 3.57 -14.26
CA ALA A 115 10.67 3.30 -13.97
C ALA A 115 11.28 2.49 -15.10
N ASP A 116 10.68 1.38 -15.51
CA ASP A 116 11.20 0.47 -16.55
C ASP A 116 11.44 1.13 -17.93
N ARG A 117 10.68 2.15 -18.33
CA ARG A 117 10.79 2.83 -19.66
C ARG A 117 11.97 3.81 -19.81
N VAL A 118 12.35 4.56 -18.76
CA VAL A 118 13.41 5.59 -18.84
C VAL A 118 14.82 5.01 -19.07
N GLY A 119 15.00 3.69 -18.92
CA GLY A 119 16.29 3.02 -19.14
C GLY A 119 16.62 2.75 -20.61
N ASP A 120 15.62 2.78 -21.49
CA ASP A 120 15.77 2.47 -22.92
C ASP A 120 16.15 3.72 -23.73
N GLU A 121 15.74 4.90 -23.26
CA GLU A 121 16.03 6.18 -23.92
C GLU A 121 17.44 6.73 -23.64
N ARG A 122 18.14 6.22 -22.60
CA ARG A 122 19.54 6.59 -22.31
C ARG A 122 20.58 5.68 -22.96
N LYS A 123 20.14 4.70 -23.76
CA LYS A 123 20.99 3.78 -24.52
C LYS A 123 20.96 4.01 -26.03
N LYS A 124 20.27 5.06 -26.49
CA LYS A 124 20.32 5.58 -27.86
C LYS A 124 21.02 6.93 -27.84
#